data_AF-A0A529XEG9-F1
#
_entry.id   AF-A0A529XEG9-F1
#
_cell.length_a   1.000
_cell.length_b   1.000
_cell.length_c   1.000
_cell.angle_alpha   90.00
_cell.angle_beta   90.00
_cell.angle_gamma   90.00
#
_symmetry.space_group_name_H-M   'P 1'
#
loop_
_entity.id
_entity.type
_entity.pdbx_description
1 polymer ?
#
loop_
_entity_poly.entity_id
_entity_poly.type
_entity_poly.pdbx_seq_one_letter_code
_entity_poly.pdbx_strand_id
1 'polypeptide(L)'
;IALGDAEGMVLDTISDQHFADSTAGRSVIPGSIWSEARYGTNALGLAAAGKEAVAVYGREHYFTCHGHLSCMAAPILDSNGRILGLLDASCSNEARQQHTHALVRMAAAQIENGLIFQERAECFILAFHPRAEYLDTLSAGLIAVSRDGEVISLNRPGTSLL
;
A
#
# COMPACT_ATOMS: atom_id res chain seq x y z
N ILE A 1 12.09 0.13 -1.69
CA ILE A 1 10.72 -0.40 -1.68
C ILE A 1 10.72 -1.67 -0.86
N ALA A 2 9.77 -1.85 0.03
CA ALA A 2 9.58 -3.05 0.81
C ALA A 2 8.15 -3.59 0.60
N LEU A 3 8.03 -4.90 0.47
CA LEU A 3 6.77 -5.62 0.55
C LEU A 3 6.68 -6.26 1.93
N GLY A 4 5.59 -6.03 2.65
CA GLY A 4 5.32 -6.64 3.95
C GLY A 4 4.05 -7.47 3.96
N ASP A 5 3.91 -8.33 4.98
CA ASP A 5 2.66 -9.01 5.29
C ASP A 5 1.66 -8.07 5.99
N ALA A 6 0.49 -8.59 6.35
CA ALA A 6 -0.58 -7.83 6.98
C ALA A 6 -0.22 -7.34 8.39
N GLU A 7 0.73 -8.00 9.06
CA GLU A 7 1.18 -7.71 10.42
C GLU A 7 2.39 -6.76 10.48
N GLY A 8 2.94 -6.37 9.32
CA GLY A 8 4.06 -5.45 9.22
C GLY A 8 5.42 -6.11 9.30
N MET A 9 5.54 -7.42 9.04
CA MET A 9 6.83 -8.05 8.76
C MET A 9 7.21 -7.81 7.30
N VAL A 10 8.44 -7.34 7.07
CA VAL A 10 8.99 -7.18 5.72
C VAL A 10 9.27 -8.57 5.14
N LEU A 11 8.69 -8.86 3.98
CA LEU A 11 8.85 -10.11 3.24
C LEU A 11 9.97 -10.01 2.21
N ASP A 12 10.03 -8.88 1.49
CA ASP A 12 11.03 -8.65 0.44
C ASP A 12 11.33 -7.15 0.29
N THR A 13 12.49 -6.84 -0.29
CA THR A 13 12.95 -5.47 -0.49
C THR A 13 13.67 -5.29 -1.82
N ILE A 14 13.36 -4.20 -2.51
CA ILE A 14 14.11 -3.73 -3.68
C ILE A 14 14.66 -2.33 -3.36
N SER A 15 15.99 -2.19 -3.40
CA SER A 15 16.68 -0.94 -3.11
C SER A 15 17.90 -0.76 -4.00
N ASP A 16 18.27 0.49 -4.27
CA ASP A 16 19.60 0.80 -4.78
C ASP A 16 20.68 0.58 -3.70
N GLN A 17 21.93 0.48 -4.12
CA GLN A 17 23.06 0.22 -3.24
C GLN A 17 23.27 1.34 -2.21
N HIS A 18 23.00 2.59 -2.58
CA HIS A 18 23.19 3.74 -1.70
C HIS A 18 22.20 3.70 -0.52
N PHE A 19 20.92 3.39 -0.79
CA PHE A 19 19.94 3.18 0.27
C PHE A 19 20.27 1.95 1.11
N ALA A 20 20.63 0.82 0.48
CA ALA A 20 20.99 -0.41 1.20
C ALA A 20 22.16 -0.21 2.19
N ASP A 21 23.14 0.60 1.84
CA ASP A 21 24.30 0.89 2.69
C ASP A 21 24.02 1.92 3.79
N SER A 22 22.90 2.65 3.70
CA SER A 22 22.48 3.61 4.71
C SER A 22 22.00 2.91 6.00
N THR A 23 21.97 3.65 7.11
CA THR A 23 21.41 3.13 8.38
C THR A 23 19.93 2.72 8.24
N ALA A 24 19.17 3.48 7.44
CA ALA A 24 17.80 3.18 7.09
C ALA A 24 17.67 1.84 6.33
N GLY A 25 18.43 1.65 5.26
CA GLY A 25 18.36 0.43 4.44
C GLY A 25 18.80 -0.83 5.18
N ARG A 26 19.67 -0.70 6.19
CA ARG A 26 20.03 -1.83 7.07
C ARG A 26 18.96 -2.21 8.08
N SER A 27 17.95 -1.35 8.28
CA SER A 27 16.86 -1.58 9.24
C SER A 27 15.61 -2.17 8.56
N VAL A 28 15.31 -1.73 7.33
CA VAL A 28 14.16 -2.21 6.55
C VAL A 28 14.61 -3.36 5.65
N ILE A 29 14.70 -4.56 6.23
CA ILE A 29 15.18 -5.78 5.56
C ILE A 29 14.18 -6.94 5.72
N PRO A 30 14.21 -7.97 4.85
CA PRO A 30 13.38 -9.16 5.02
C PRO A 30 13.50 -9.78 6.42
N GLY A 31 12.35 -10.10 7.03
CA GLY A 31 12.22 -10.62 8.40
C GLY A 31 12.16 -9.56 9.50
N SER A 32 12.41 -8.28 9.20
CA SER A 32 12.22 -7.20 10.18
C SER A 32 10.73 -6.92 10.43
N ILE A 33 10.34 -6.69 11.68
CA ILE A 33 8.94 -6.47 12.08
C ILE A 33 8.73 -5.01 12.49
N TRP A 34 7.88 -4.32 11.75
CA TRP A 34 7.61 -2.88 11.87
C TRP A 34 6.20 -2.57 12.37
N SER A 35 5.51 -3.53 13.00
CA SER A 35 4.28 -3.24 13.75
C SER A 35 4.51 -2.09 14.74
N GLU A 36 3.57 -1.15 14.87
CA GLU A 36 3.72 0.02 15.75
C GLU A 36 4.04 -0.37 17.20
N ALA A 37 3.41 -1.44 17.71
CA ALA A 37 3.65 -1.96 19.06
C ALA A 37 5.10 -2.41 19.32
N ARG A 38 5.85 -2.80 18.28
CA ARG A 38 7.25 -3.26 18.40
C ARG A 38 8.24 -2.18 18.03
N TYR A 39 7.93 -1.39 17.01
CA TYR A 39 8.90 -0.47 16.38
C TYR A 39 8.49 1.00 16.46
N GLY A 40 7.52 1.32 17.31
CA GLY A 40 7.00 2.67 17.53
C GLY A 40 6.31 3.23 16.29
N THR A 41 5.93 4.50 16.34
CA THR A 41 5.30 5.20 15.21
C THR A 41 6.17 5.11 13.96
N ASN A 42 5.66 4.46 12.92
CA ASN A 42 6.28 4.28 11.61
C ASN A 42 5.19 4.01 10.55
N ALA A 43 5.50 4.26 9.27
CA ALA A 43 4.47 4.20 8.23
C ALA A 43 3.90 2.79 8.02
N LEU A 44 4.74 1.74 8.02
CA LEU A 44 4.30 0.36 7.78
C LEU A 44 3.33 -0.10 8.87
N GLY A 45 3.70 0.10 10.14
CA GLY A 45 2.86 -0.23 11.29
C GLY A 45 1.56 0.55 11.35
N LEU A 46 1.60 1.85 11.05
CA LEU A 46 0.38 2.67 10.99
C LEU A 46 -0.53 2.28 9.83
N ALA A 47 0.03 1.96 8.65
CA ALA A 47 -0.76 1.49 7.50
C ALA A 47 -1.44 0.14 7.79
N ALA A 48 -0.75 -0.76 8.49
CA ALA A 48 -1.31 -2.03 8.96
C ALA A 48 -2.47 -1.82 9.94
N ALA A 49 -2.30 -0.93 10.92
CA ALA A 49 -3.31 -0.66 11.95
C ALA A 49 -4.52 0.14 11.43
N GLY A 50 -4.27 1.16 10.61
CA GLY A 50 -5.27 2.10 10.11
C GLY A 50 -5.97 1.65 8.83
N LYS A 51 -5.43 0.64 8.12
CA LYS A 51 -5.95 0.19 6.81
C LYS A 51 -6.02 1.33 5.78
N GLU A 52 -5.12 2.27 5.90
CA GLU A 52 -5.00 3.42 5.00
C GLU A 52 -3.54 3.71 4.69
N ALA A 53 -3.30 4.51 3.65
CA ALA A 53 -1.95 4.90 3.30
C ALA A 53 -1.46 6.01 4.23
N VAL A 54 -0.26 5.84 4.75
CA VAL A 54 0.33 6.71 5.76
C VAL A 54 1.74 7.09 5.35
N ALA A 55 2.11 8.34 5.66
CA ALA A 55 3.48 8.81 5.55
C ALA A 55 3.98 9.26 6.93
N VAL A 56 5.23 8.92 7.24
CA VAL A 56 5.92 9.31 8.48
C VAL A 56 7.28 9.88 8.11
N TYR A 57 7.53 11.12 8.50
CA TYR A 57 8.68 11.91 8.06
C TYR A 57 9.62 12.26 9.21
N GLY A 58 10.86 11.78 9.10
CA GLY A 58 11.96 12.14 9.99
C GLY A 58 11.58 11.95 11.45
N ARG A 59 11.48 13.07 12.18
CA ARG A 59 11.20 13.10 13.63
C ARG A 59 9.75 12.78 14.01
N GLU A 60 8.87 12.52 13.05
CA GLU A 60 7.55 11.92 13.32
C GLU A 60 7.68 10.45 13.77
N HIS A 61 8.80 9.78 13.44
CA HIS A 61 9.10 8.47 14.01
C HIS A 61 9.30 8.56 15.52
N TYR A 62 8.71 7.60 16.26
CA TYR A 62 8.80 7.57 17.72
C TYR A 62 10.26 7.43 18.21
N PHE A 63 11.04 6.55 17.58
CA PHE A 63 12.44 6.36 17.93
C PHE A 63 13.35 7.37 17.22
N THR A 64 14.17 8.07 18.01
CA THR A 64 15.09 9.10 17.51
C THR A 64 16.13 8.56 16.53
N CYS A 65 16.50 7.28 16.63
CA CYS A 65 17.40 6.64 15.67
C CYS A 65 16.83 6.63 14.24
N HIS A 66 15.50 6.71 14.06
CA HIS A 66 14.84 6.80 12.76
C HIS A 66 14.54 8.24 12.32
N GLY A 67 15.02 9.25 13.04
CA GLY A 67 14.78 10.66 12.69
C GLY A 67 15.32 11.10 11.32
N HIS A 68 16.16 10.27 10.69
CA HIS A 68 16.74 10.48 9.36
C HIS A 68 15.95 9.77 8.24
N LEU A 69 14.90 9.02 8.57
CA LEU A 69 14.12 8.20 7.65
C LEU A 69 12.81 8.91 7.29
N SER A 70 12.36 8.76 6.04
CA SER A 70 11.00 9.05 5.63
C SER A 70 10.39 7.80 4.99
N CYS A 71 9.25 7.38 5.51
CA CYS A 71 8.52 6.19 5.06
C CYS A 71 7.14 6.57 4.54
N MET A 72 6.71 5.90 3.49
CA MET A 72 5.39 6.02 2.92
C MET A 72 4.88 4.63 2.63
N ALA A 73 3.84 4.21 3.34
CA ALA A 73 3.27 2.88 3.23
C ALA A 73 1.81 2.94 2.79
N ALA A 74 1.37 1.93 2.03
CA ALA A 74 -0.02 1.71 1.69
C ALA A 74 -0.37 0.24 1.85
N PRO A 75 -1.55 -0.09 2.41
CA PRO A 75 -2.01 -1.46 2.45
C PRO A 75 -2.49 -1.90 1.08
N ILE A 76 -2.22 -3.16 0.76
CA ILE A 76 -2.76 -3.89 -0.38
C ILE A 76 -3.93 -4.73 0.15
N LEU A 77 -5.12 -4.48 -0.36
CA LEU A 77 -6.32 -5.22 0.01
C LEU A 77 -6.64 -6.37 -0.94
N ASP A 78 -7.13 -7.48 -0.40
CA ASP A 78 -7.76 -8.55 -1.19
C ASP A 78 -9.13 -8.10 -1.74
N SER A 79 -9.77 -8.93 -2.56
CA SER A 79 -11.10 -8.62 -3.11
C SER A 79 -12.22 -8.60 -2.07
N ASN A 80 -11.99 -9.07 -0.83
CA ASN A 80 -12.92 -8.93 0.31
C ASN A 80 -12.65 -7.66 1.13
N GLY A 81 -11.66 -6.85 0.71
CA GLY A 81 -11.22 -5.67 1.42
C GLY A 81 -10.39 -5.98 2.66
N ARG A 82 -9.83 -7.17 2.86
CA ARG A 82 -8.89 -7.48 3.96
C ARG A 82 -7.47 -7.09 3.56
N ILE A 83 -6.63 -6.69 4.53
CA ILE A 83 -5.21 -6.44 4.23
C ILE A 83 -4.55 -7.77 3.88
N LEU A 84 -4.04 -7.87 2.66
CA LEU A 84 -3.25 -9.01 2.18
C LEU A 84 -1.75 -8.77 2.41
N GLY A 85 -1.33 -7.51 2.32
CA GLY A 85 0.06 -7.10 2.54
C GLY A 85 0.20 -5.58 2.55
N LEU A 86 1.44 -5.12 2.63
CA LEU A 86 1.79 -3.71 2.75
C LEU A 86 2.87 -3.37 1.72
N LEU A 87 2.76 -2.22 1.07
CA LEU A 87 3.79 -1.69 0.20
C LEU A 87 4.38 -0.44 0.85
N ASP A 88 5.70 -0.39 1.04
CA ASP A 88 6.40 0.75 1.60
C ASP A 88 7.50 1.28 0.67
N ALA A 89 7.61 2.61 0.60
CA ALA A 89 8.75 3.31 0.06
C ALA A 89 9.44 4.11 1.16
N SER A 90 10.64 3.67 1.49
CA SER A 90 11.53 4.31 2.44
C SER A 90 12.67 5.04 1.73
N CYS A 91 13.05 6.21 2.25
CA CYS A 91 14.16 7.02 1.77
C CYS A 91 14.79 7.84 2.92
N SER A 92 15.96 8.44 2.69
CA SER A 92 16.47 9.46 3.62
C SER A 92 15.53 10.67 3.64
N ASN A 93 15.36 11.29 4.80
CA ASN A 93 14.46 12.43 4.99
C ASN A 93 14.82 13.63 4.10
N GLU A 94 16.11 13.79 3.77
CA GLU A 94 16.60 14.84 2.88
C GLU A 94 16.29 14.58 1.40
N ALA A 95 16.22 13.30 0.99
CA ALA A 95 15.94 12.91 -0.39
C ALA A 95 14.43 12.78 -0.68
N ARG A 96 13.58 13.03 0.33
CA ARG A 96 12.12 12.86 0.24
C ARG A 96 11.54 13.66 -0.91
N GLN A 97 10.71 12.98 -1.70
CA GLN A 97 9.92 13.60 -2.76
C GLN A 97 8.44 13.63 -2.37
N GLN A 98 7.76 14.74 -2.63
CA GLN A 98 6.34 14.91 -2.29
C GLN A 98 5.43 13.89 -2.99
N HIS A 99 5.79 13.48 -4.21
CA HIS A 99 4.97 12.60 -5.03
C HIS A 99 5.08 11.12 -4.65
N THR A 100 6.10 10.71 -3.89
CA THR A 100 6.33 9.29 -3.56
C THR A 100 5.16 8.67 -2.79
N HIS A 101 4.53 9.41 -1.87
CA HIS A 101 3.35 8.91 -1.17
C HIS A 101 2.19 8.57 -2.12
N ALA A 102 1.95 9.44 -3.11
CA ALA A 102 0.93 9.19 -4.13
C ALA A 102 1.28 7.97 -5.01
N LEU A 103 2.56 7.83 -5.39
CA LEU A 103 3.00 6.68 -6.19
C LEU A 103 2.83 5.35 -5.44
N VAL A 104 3.16 5.29 -4.15
CA VAL A 104 2.96 4.07 -3.32
C VAL A 104 1.47 3.72 -3.26
N ARG A 105 0.61 4.72 -3.04
CA ARG A 105 -0.85 4.52 -3.04
C ARG A 105 -1.37 4.00 -4.38
N MET A 106 -0.89 4.58 -5.48
CA MET A 106 -1.28 4.17 -6.83
C MET A 106 -0.81 2.75 -7.14
N ALA A 107 0.42 2.40 -6.77
CA ALA A 107 0.96 1.06 -6.95
C ALA A 107 0.17 0.01 -6.15
N ALA A 108 -0.14 0.28 -4.88
CA ALA A 108 -0.99 -0.60 -4.08
C ALA A 108 -2.38 -0.77 -4.72
N ALA A 109 -3.04 0.32 -5.14
CA ALA A 109 -4.33 0.26 -5.81
C ALA A 109 -4.29 -0.54 -7.14
N GLN A 110 -3.18 -0.47 -7.87
CA GLN A 110 -2.99 -1.25 -9.09
C GLN A 110 -2.88 -2.76 -8.79
N ILE A 111 -2.18 -3.13 -7.72
CA ILE A 111 -2.11 -4.52 -7.24
C ILE A 111 -3.50 -5.00 -6.82
N GLU A 112 -4.23 -4.19 -6.03
CA GLU A 112 -5.62 -4.48 -5.59
C GLU A 112 -6.55 -4.76 -6.77
N ASN A 113 -6.50 -3.92 -7.82
CA ASN A 113 -7.30 -4.14 -9.03
C ASN A 113 -6.94 -5.48 -9.70
N GLY A 114 -5.65 -5.80 -9.80
CA GLY A 114 -5.20 -7.10 -10.32
C GLY A 114 -5.71 -8.29 -9.49
N LEU A 115 -5.71 -8.15 -8.17
CA LEU A 115 -6.25 -9.17 -7.25
C LEU A 115 -7.75 -9.39 -7.47
N ILE A 116 -8.55 -8.33 -7.71
CA ILE A 116 -9.97 -8.50 -8.05
C ILE A 116 -10.14 -9.33 -9.33
N PHE A 117 -9.39 -9.03 -10.39
CA PHE A 117 -9.44 -9.81 -11.63
C PHE A 117 -9.03 -11.28 -11.44
N GLN A 118 -8.07 -11.55 -10.56
CA GLN A 118 -7.56 -12.89 -10.31
C GLN A 118 -8.46 -13.71 -9.37
N GLU A 119 -8.91 -13.11 -8.26
CA GLU A 119 -9.69 -13.77 -7.21
C GLU A 119 -11.17 -13.92 -7.56
N ARG A 120 -11.69 -13.10 -8.49
CA ARG A 120 -13.10 -13.10 -8.94
C ARG A 120 -13.24 -13.47 -10.41
N ALA A 121 -12.37 -14.35 -10.91
CA ALA A 121 -12.33 -14.74 -12.32
C ALA A 121 -13.64 -15.39 -12.83
N GLU A 122 -14.47 -15.93 -11.93
CA GLU A 122 -15.79 -16.50 -12.22
C GLU A 122 -16.92 -15.46 -12.30
N CYS A 123 -16.68 -14.24 -11.83
CA CYS A 123 -17.63 -13.13 -11.80
C CYS A 123 -17.56 -12.27 -13.07
N PHE A 124 -18.61 -11.50 -13.33
CA PHE A 124 -18.53 -10.38 -14.28
C PHE A 124 -17.87 -9.20 -13.60
N ILE A 125 -16.78 -8.68 -14.17
CA ILE A 125 -16.10 -7.49 -13.66
C ILE A 125 -16.42 -6.31 -14.57
N LEU A 126 -17.06 -5.29 -14.01
CA LEU A 126 -17.46 -4.08 -14.73
C LEU A 126 -16.64 -2.90 -14.22
N ALA A 127 -16.07 -2.14 -15.15
CA ALA A 127 -15.45 -0.85 -14.87
C ALA A 127 -16.48 0.27 -15.08
N PHE A 128 -16.53 1.23 -14.16
CA PHE A 128 -17.45 2.37 -14.25
C PHE A 128 -16.83 3.66 -13.74
N HIS A 129 -17.22 4.76 -14.36
CA HIS A 129 -16.86 6.11 -13.94
C HIS A 129 -17.83 7.12 -14.57
N PRO A 130 -18.24 8.22 -13.90
CA PRO A 130 -19.11 9.27 -14.48
C PRO A 130 -18.54 9.99 -15.71
N ARG A 131 -17.25 9.82 -15.97
CA ARG A 131 -16.50 10.43 -17.06
C ARG A 131 -15.73 9.35 -17.79
N ALA A 132 -15.99 9.20 -19.10
CA ALA A 132 -15.48 8.10 -19.89
C ALA A 132 -13.94 8.09 -19.98
N GLU A 133 -13.30 9.27 -19.95
CA GLU A 133 -11.85 9.42 -20.01
C GLU A 133 -11.10 8.81 -18.81
N TYR A 134 -11.81 8.43 -17.73
CA TYR A 134 -11.22 7.82 -16.55
C TYR A 134 -11.41 6.31 -16.45
N LEU A 135 -12.15 5.67 -17.38
CA LEU A 135 -12.44 4.24 -17.34
C LEU A 135 -11.17 3.36 -17.40
N ASP A 136 -10.14 3.82 -18.09
CA ASP A 136 -8.85 3.11 -18.20
C ASP A 136 -7.80 3.57 -17.17
N THR A 137 -8.24 4.23 -16.09
CA THR A 137 -7.35 4.78 -15.06
C THR A 137 -7.63 4.17 -13.69
N LEU A 138 -6.72 4.38 -12.74
CA LEU A 138 -6.92 3.98 -11.33
C LEU A 138 -8.10 4.69 -10.65
N SER A 139 -8.69 5.71 -11.28
CA SER A 139 -9.90 6.38 -10.79
C SER A 139 -11.18 5.58 -11.09
N ALA A 140 -11.13 4.60 -12.00
CA ALA A 140 -12.29 3.79 -12.33
C ALA A 140 -12.72 2.90 -11.15
N GLY A 141 -14.02 2.87 -10.89
CA GLY A 141 -14.63 1.88 -10.04
C GLY A 141 -14.63 0.51 -10.73
N LEU A 142 -14.23 -0.53 -10.01
CA LEU A 142 -14.40 -1.92 -10.43
C LEU A 142 -15.43 -2.57 -9.52
N ILE A 143 -16.41 -3.25 -10.12
CA ILE A 143 -17.41 -4.05 -9.42
C ILE A 143 -17.41 -5.47 -9.97
N ALA A 144 -17.27 -6.47 -9.09
CA ALA A 144 -17.42 -7.87 -9.42
C ALA A 144 -18.83 -8.34 -9.05
N VAL A 145 -19.54 -8.91 -10.02
CA VAL A 145 -20.93 -9.38 -9.88
C VAL A 145 -21.00 -10.86 -10.19
N SER A 146 -21.61 -11.64 -9.29
CA SER A 146 -21.81 -13.07 -9.48
C SER A 146 -22.78 -13.36 -10.63
N ARG A 147 -22.85 -14.62 -11.07
CA ARG A 147 -23.80 -15.04 -12.11
C ARG A 147 -25.26 -14.89 -11.68
N ASP A 148 -25.51 -14.89 -10.37
CA ASP A 148 -26.84 -14.71 -9.79
C ASP A 148 -27.18 -13.22 -9.57
N GLY A 149 -26.27 -12.31 -9.94
CA GLY A 149 -26.47 -10.86 -9.87
C GLY A 149 -26.09 -10.21 -8.55
N GLU A 150 -25.40 -10.93 -7.66
CA GLU A 150 -24.94 -10.38 -6.38
C GLU A 150 -23.62 -9.62 -6.53
N VAL A 151 -23.49 -8.48 -5.85
CA VAL A 151 -22.24 -7.73 -5.80
C VAL A 151 -21.29 -8.42 -4.80
N ILE A 152 -20.17 -8.91 -5.31
CA ILE A 152 -19.20 -9.70 -4.53
C ILE A 152 -18.01 -8.85 -4.07
N SER A 153 -17.58 -7.89 -4.89
CA SER A 153 -16.40 -7.07 -4.60
C SER A 153 -16.50 -5.68 -5.25
N LEU A 154 -15.87 -4.70 -4.60
CA LEU A 154 -15.68 -3.34 -5.08
C LEU A 154 -14.24 -2.90 -4.78
N ASN A 155 -13.59 -2.24 -5.74
CA ASN A 155 -12.36 -1.52 -5.43
C ASN A 155 -12.67 -0.18 -4.72
N ARG A 156 -11.64 0.50 -4.23
CA ARG A 156 -11.82 1.74 -3.44
C ARG A 156 -12.57 2.85 -4.20
N PRO A 157 -12.24 3.18 -5.47
CA PRO A 157 -13.03 4.12 -6.26
C PRO A 157 -14.48 3.67 -6.44
N GLY A 158 -14.73 2.37 -6.63
CA GLY A 158 -16.07 1.81 -6.77
C GLY A 158 -16.94 2.09 -5.55
N THR A 159 -16.40 1.92 -4.34
CA THR A 159 -17.07 2.30 -3.09
C THR A 159 -17.31 3.80 -2.96
N SER A 160 -16.47 4.64 -3.57
CA SER A 160 -16.58 6.11 -3.45
C SER A 160 -17.53 6.73 -4.47
N LEU A 161 -17.80 6.02 -5.57
CA LEU A 161 -18.63 6.48 -6.69
C LEU A 161 -20.10 6.04 -6.58
N LEU A 162 -20.42 5.11 -5.66
CA LEU A 162 -21.76 4.60 -5.37
C LEU A 162 -22.30 5.20 -4.06
#